data_AF-A0A6V7V007-F1
#
_entry.id   AF-A0A6V7V007-F1
#
_cell.length_a   1.000
_cell.length_b   1.000
_cell.length_c   1.000
_cell.angle_alpha   90.00
_cell.angle_beta   90.00
_cell.angle_gamma   90.00
#
_symmetry.space_group_name_H-M   'P 1'
#
loop_
_entity.id
_entity.type
_entity.pdbx_description
1 polymer ?
#
loop_
_entity_poly.entity_id
_entity_poly.type
_entity_poly.pdbx_seq_one_letter_code
_entity_poly.pdbx_strand_id
1 'polypeptide(L)'
;MCSNFVYFILILIIFGNINAKTLPGSKLNIICKWPGEYDPCLQLHLNTKDRIKNKCCNVGCNIEETKEACCFTQECLNRCYPGKSYIAGDVF
;
A
#
# COMPACT_ATOMS: atom_id res chain seq x y z
N MET A 1 1.68 -23.30 -44.65
CA MET A 1 1.36 -23.40 -43.22
C MET A 1 1.44 -22.01 -42.60
N CYS A 2 0.37 -21.20 -42.71
CA CYS A 2 0.39 -19.77 -42.35
C CYS A 2 -0.69 -19.41 -41.31
N SER A 3 -0.99 -20.31 -40.38
CA SER A 3 -2.14 -20.14 -39.48
C SER A 3 -1.79 -20.00 -37.99
N ASN A 4 -0.54 -20.25 -37.59
CA ASN A 4 -0.15 -20.24 -36.17
C ASN A 4 0.52 -18.94 -35.69
N PHE A 5 1.11 -18.15 -36.60
CA PHE A 5 1.83 -16.92 -36.23
C PHE A 5 0.87 -15.77 -35.85
N VAL A 6 -0.26 -15.67 -36.55
CA VAL A 6 -1.32 -14.68 -36.26
C VAL A 6 -1.96 -14.93 -34.90
N TYR A 7 -2.11 -16.21 -34.52
CA TYR A 7 -2.69 -16.61 -33.24
C TYR A 7 -1.78 -16.21 -32.06
N PHE A 8 -0.46 -16.30 -32.24
CA PHE A 8 0.51 -15.86 -31.24
C PHE A 8 0.47 -14.34 -31.01
N ILE A 9 0.34 -13.54 -32.07
CA ILE A 9 0.21 -12.08 -31.96
C ILE A 9 -1.13 -11.68 -31.29
N LEU A 10 -2.23 -12.36 -31.62
CA LEU A 10 -3.52 -12.14 -30.96
C LEU A 10 -3.48 -12.45 -29.46
N ILE A 11 -2.80 -13.54 -29.05
CA ILE A 11 -2.60 -13.89 -27.64
C ILE A 11 -1.82 -12.80 -26.90
N LEU A 12 -0.73 -12.28 -27.48
CA LEU A 12 0.07 -11.22 -26.85
C LEU A 12 -0.72 -9.91 -26.65
N ILE A 13 -1.65 -9.56 -27.54
CA ILE A 13 -2.49 -8.36 -27.41
C ILE A 13 -3.55 -8.54 -26.31
N ILE A 14 -4.09 -9.75 -26.14
CA ILE A 14 -5.07 -10.06 -25.08
C ILE A 14 -4.41 -10.04 -23.69
N PHE A 15 -3.19 -10.58 -23.56
CA PHE A 15 -2.45 -10.57 -22.29
C PHE A 15 -1.66 -9.28 -22.02
N GLY A 16 -1.46 -8.41 -23.02
CA GLY A 16 -0.71 -7.16 -22.90
C GLY A 16 -1.42 -6.02 -22.16
N ASN A 17 -2.71 -6.19 -21.81
CA ASN A 17 -3.52 -5.19 -21.11
C ASN A 17 -3.70 -5.51 -19.62
N ILE A 18 -2.67 -6.10 -18.99
CA ILE A 18 -2.56 -6.00 -17.53
C ILE A 18 -2.21 -4.55 -17.25
N ASN A 19 -3.24 -3.73 -17.06
CA ASN A 19 -3.12 -2.41 -16.46
C ASN A 19 -2.25 -2.58 -15.23
N ALA A 20 -1.00 -2.13 -15.30
CA ALA A 20 -0.21 -1.84 -14.12
C ALA A 20 -0.87 -0.64 -13.46
N LYS A 21 -2.02 -0.88 -12.79
CA LYS A 21 -2.44 -0.06 -11.67
C LYS A 21 -1.33 -0.26 -10.65
N THR A 22 -0.31 0.59 -10.72
CA THR A 22 0.64 0.79 -9.64
C THR A 22 -0.22 1.02 -8.42
N LEU A 23 -0.29 0.01 -7.53
CA LEU A 23 -1.17 0.05 -6.37
C LEU A 23 -0.86 1.34 -5.60
N PRO A 24 -1.83 2.25 -5.38
CA PRO A 24 -1.62 3.41 -4.51
C PRO A 24 -1.40 3.01 -3.04
N GLY A 25 -1.47 1.71 -2.71
CA GLY A 25 -1.01 1.15 -1.44
C GLY A 25 0.50 1.25 -1.21
N SER A 26 1.32 1.50 -2.24
CA SER A 26 2.77 1.63 -2.09
C SER A 26 3.18 2.82 -1.22
N LYS A 27 2.49 3.96 -1.32
CA LYS A 27 2.79 5.14 -0.49
C LYS A 27 2.41 4.92 0.98
N LEU A 28 1.26 4.29 1.24
CA LEU A 28 0.87 3.91 2.60
C LEU A 28 1.87 2.94 3.22
N ASN A 29 2.36 1.98 2.45
CA ASN A 29 3.37 1.02 2.91
C ASN A 29 4.68 1.71 3.32
N ILE A 30 5.08 2.78 2.63
CA ILE A 30 6.31 3.51 2.94
C ILE A 30 6.11 4.50 4.11
N ILE A 31 4.97 5.18 4.17
CA ILE A 31 4.72 6.25 5.15
C ILE A 31 4.34 5.68 6.52
N CYS A 32 3.62 4.56 6.55
CA CYS A 32 3.08 4.00 7.79
C CYS A 32 3.95 2.90 8.41
N LYS A 33 5.12 2.60 7.85
CA LYS A 33 6.03 1.62 8.46
C LYS A 33 6.91 2.26 9.51
N TRP A 34 7.21 1.50 10.55
CA TRP A 34 8.25 1.89 11.50
C TRP A 34 9.64 1.78 10.85
N PRO A 35 10.60 2.66 11.18
CA PRO A 35 11.97 2.52 10.70
C PRO A 35 12.56 1.14 11.02
N GLY A 36 13.13 0.48 10.01
CA GLY A 36 13.68 -0.87 10.14
C GLY A 36 12.66 -2.01 9.96
N GLU A 37 11.37 -1.69 9.83
CA GLU A 37 10.33 -2.68 9.55
C GLU A 37 9.99 -2.75 8.06
N TYR A 38 9.53 -3.93 7.64
CA TYR A 38 9.10 -4.19 6.26
C TYR A 38 7.62 -3.84 6.07
N ASP A 39 6.79 -4.18 7.04
CA ASP A 39 5.33 -4.01 6.98
C ASP A 39 4.86 -2.69 7.61
N PRO A 40 3.87 -2.01 7.02
CA PRO A 40 3.28 -0.81 7.60
C PRO A 40 2.37 -1.11 8.79
N CYS A 41 2.37 -0.21 9.78
CA CYS A 41 1.40 -0.22 10.87
C CYS A 41 0.25 0.73 10.58
N LEU A 42 -0.92 0.16 10.28
CA LEU A 42 -2.12 0.90 9.90
C LEU A 42 -3.13 0.90 11.05
N GLN A 43 -3.98 1.92 11.09
CA GLN A 43 -5.10 1.95 12.04
C GLN A 43 -6.05 0.77 11.80
N LEU A 44 -6.52 0.19 12.89
CA LEU A 44 -7.41 -0.97 12.85
C LEU A 44 -8.82 -0.65 12.32
N HIS A 45 -9.20 0.64 12.31
CA HIS A 45 -10.44 1.07 11.68
C HIS A 45 -10.39 0.76 10.19
N LEU A 46 -10.97 -0.38 9.80
CA LEU A 46 -11.09 -0.88 8.42
C LEU A 46 -11.52 0.25 7.47
N ASN A 47 -12.44 1.09 7.92
CA ASN A 47 -12.96 2.22 7.16
C ASN A 47 -11.91 3.29 6.86
N THR A 48 -10.95 3.56 7.75
CA THR A 48 -9.94 4.62 7.56
C THR A 48 -8.95 4.22 6.46
N LYS A 49 -8.45 2.98 6.50
CA LYS A 49 -7.53 2.46 5.48
C LYS A 49 -8.16 2.48 4.09
N ASP A 50 -9.37 1.94 3.95
CA ASP A 50 -10.03 1.88 2.65
C ASP A 50 -10.48 3.26 2.16
N ARG A 51 -10.93 4.14 3.06
CA ARG A 51 -11.26 5.53 2.73
C ARG A 51 -10.04 6.29 2.19
N ILE A 52 -8.90 6.22 2.90
CA ILE A 52 -7.67 6.91 2.47
C ILE A 52 -7.15 6.30 1.17
N LYS A 53 -7.13 4.98 1.05
CA LYS A 53 -6.74 4.30 -0.19
C LYS A 53 -7.62 4.73 -1.38
N ASN A 54 -8.93 4.78 -1.18
CA ASN A 54 -9.87 5.18 -2.23
C ASN A 54 -9.71 6.67 -2.60
N LYS A 55 -9.54 7.55 -1.60
CA LYS A 55 -9.29 8.98 -1.83
C LYS A 55 -7.98 9.21 -2.58
N CYS A 56 -6.88 8.62 -2.11
CA CYS A 56 -5.58 8.66 -2.76
C CYS A 56 -5.63 8.14 -4.21
N CYS A 57 -6.44 7.12 -4.49
CA CYS A 57 -6.57 6.53 -5.81
C CYS A 57 -7.37 7.39 -6.80
N ASN A 58 -8.43 8.08 -6.33
CA ASN A 58 -9.37 8.77 -7.22
C ASN A 58 -9.16 10.28 -7.29
N VAL A 59 -8.73 10.90 -6.18
CA VAL A 59 -8.57 12.34 -6.05
C VAL A 59 -7.08 12.72 -5.93
N GLY A 60 -6.29 11.82 -5.38
CA GLY A 60 -4.95 12.12 -4.88
C GLY A 60 -4.99 12.46 -3.40
N CYS A 61 -3.83 12.37 -2.74
CA CYS A 61 -3.68 12.65 -1.34
C CYS A 61 -2.29 13.22 -1.05
N ASN A 62 -2.23 14.09 -0.05
CA ASN A 62 -0.98 14.60 0.48
C ASN A 62 -0.44 13.65 1.57
N ILE A 63 0.78 13.92 2.05
CA ILE A 63 1.44 13.07 3.05
C ILE A 63 0.70 13.10 4.39
N GLU A 64 0.16 14.25 4.79
CA GLU A 64 -0.58 14.39 6.06
C GLU A 64 -1.86 13.56 6.09
N GLU A 65 -2.64 13.61 5.01
CA GLU A 65 -3.84 12.78 4.85
C GLU A 65 -3.49 11.29 4.83
N THR A 66 -2.33 10.94 4.26
CA THR A 66 -1.86 9.54 4.26
C THR A 66 -1.46 9.10 5.67
N LYS A 67 -0.92 10.00 6.49
CA LYS A 67 -0.56 9.74 7.90
C LYS A 67 -1.78 9.44 8.76
N GLU A 68 -2.97 9.92 8.41
CA GLU A 68 -4.21 9.56 9.12
C GLU A 68 -4.51 8.05 9.08
N ALA A 69 -4.02 7.33 8.07
CA ALA A 69 -4.17 5.88 8.01
C ALA A 69 -3.12 5.14 8.85
N CYS A 70 -2.02 5.79 9.23
CA CYS A 70 -0.95 5.19 10.00
C CYS A 70 -1.32 5.13 11.49
N CYS A 71 -0.81 4.11 12.19
CA CYS A 71 -0.94 4.02 13.63
C CYS A 71 0.43 3.91 14.31
N PHE A 72 0.82 4.96 15.02
CA PHE A 72 2.09 5.05 15.75
C PHE A 72 1.90 5.19 17.27
N THR A 73 0.72 4.86 17.77
CA THR A 73 0.50 4.77 19.23
C THR A 73 1.19 3.53 19.78
N GLN A 74 1.52 3.55 21.08
CA GLN A 74 2.22 2.43 21.72
C GLN A 74 1.46 1.11 21.57
N GLU A 75 0.13 1.16 21.70
CA GLU A 75 -0.74 0.00 21.51
C GLU A 75 -0.65 -0.56 20.09
N CYS A 76 -0.63 0.31 19.08
CA CYS A 76 -0.50 -0.10 17.69
C CYS A 76 0.88 -0.69 17.39
N LEU A 77 1.95 -0.10 17.90
CA LEU A 77 3.31 -0.63 17.71
C LEU A 77 3.46 -2.01 18.36
N ASN A 78 2.93 -2.20 19.56
CA ASN A 78 2.95 -3.50 20.23
C ASN A 78 2.18 -4.58 19.45
N ARG A 79 1.13 -4.17 18.70
CA ARG A 79 0.33 -5.07 17.87
C ARG A 79 0.98 -5.36 16.52
N CYS A 80 1.49 -4.34 15.85
CA CYS A 80 2.10 -4.44 14.53
C CYS A 80 3.47 -5.12 14.61
N TYR A 81 4.22 -4.86 15.68
CA TYR A 81 5.60 -5.32 15.85
C TYR A 81 5.78 -5.98 17.24
N PRO A 82 5.13 -7.13 17.48
CA PRO A 82 5.19 -7.79 18.78
C PRO A 82 6.64 -8.18 19.12
N GLY A 83 7.04 -7.92 20.37
CA GLY A 83 8.39 -8.17 20.85
C GLY A 83 9.41 -7.10 20.45
N LYS A 84 9.01 -6.06 19.72
CA LYS A 84 9.84 -4.87 19.50
C LYS A 84 9.50 -3.82 20.56
N SER A 85 10.49 -3.37 21.31
CA SER A 85 10.35 -2.35 22.36
C SER A 85 10.30 -0.93 21.80
N TYR A 86 9.56 -0.72 20.70
CA TYR A 86 9.41 0.60 20.10
C TYR A 86 8.64 1.54 21.01
N ILE A 87 9.09 2.78 21.15
CA ILE A 87 8.44 3.79 21.99
C ILE A 87 7.72 4.79 21.10
N ALA A 88 6.41 4.92 21.29
CA ALA A 88 5.62 5.92 20.59
C ALA A 88 6.07 7.34 20.97
N GLY A 89 6.42 8.15 19.98
CA GLY A 89 6.89 9.52 20.18
C GLY A 89 8.41 9.69 20.19
N ASP A 90 9.18 8.62 20.01
CA ASP A 90 10.59 8.76 19.60
C ASP A 90 10.62 9.46 18.24
N VAL A 91 11.09 10.69 18.24
CA VAL A 91 11.25 11.53 17.05
C VAL A 91 12.51 11.03 16.34
N PHE A 92 12.37 10.57 15.10
CA PHE A 92 13.48 10.32 14.18
C PHE A 92 13.55 11.46 13.17
#